data_AF-A0A950CNA4-F1
#
_entry.id   AF-A0A950CNA4-F1
#
_cell.length_a   1.000
_cell.length_b   1.000
_cell.length_c   1.000
_cell.angle_alpha   90.00
_cell.angle_beta   90.00
_cell.angle_gamma   90.00
#
_symmetry.space_group_name_H-M   'P 1'
#
loop_
_entity.id
_entity.type
_entity.pdbx_description
1 polymer ?
#
loop_
_entity_poly.entity_id
_entity_poly.type
_entity_poly.pdbx_seq_one_letter_code
_entity_poly.pdbx_strand_id
1 'polypeptide(L)'
;MTRILRDLFSTKPKRQYLLNSLIPAIFVIYFGSLAAAIQFSREAYDWRRKSISWLLYPHNDPSFHIIASLAVAVTGLLMMPFAAYIRARLRSAFMIFTDLGALILGLGALLLILAGLIVSHPYAGKARFPRLHEALARGAAFALGMGMLMLWLSAIKTWFASSTKGALHLRRLLIAWSLLLIPAIVVAALRLLAYVARGSSSGLFRAIENRSLWHLGFWEWIGSGAVFLFLLSSALFLPDRLPE
;
A
#
# COMPACT_ATOMS: atom_id res chain seq x y z
N MET A 1 26.52 -9.54 11.11
CA MET A 1 25.39 -8.76 10.56
C MET A 1 25.32 -9.01 9.05
N THR A 2 24.33 -9.78 8.60
CA THR A 2 24.25 -10.33 7.23
C THR A 2 24.02 -9.23 6.18
N ARG A 3 24.50 -9.43 4.95
CA ARG A 3 24.37 -8.50 3.81
C ARG A 3 22.93 -7.98 3.60
N ILE A 4 21.95 -8.84 3.87
CA ILE A 4 20.51 -8.56 3.79
C ILE A 4 20.08 -7.44 4.76
N LEU A 5 20.53 -7.50 6.02
CA LEU A 5 20.18 -6.47 7.02
C LEU A 5 20.78 -5.11 6.65
N ARG A 6 22.00 -5.10 6.10
CA ARG A 6 22.63 -3.87 5.61
C ARG A 6 21.86 -3.26 4.44
N ASP A 7 21.42 -4.08 3.50
CA ASP A 7 20.67 -3.62 2.32
C ASP A 7 19.24 -3.17 2.68
N LEU A 8 18.61 -3.76 3.71
CA LEU A 8 17.32 -3.36 4.25
C LEU A 8 17.34 -1.95 4.88
N PHE A 9 18.41 -1.62 5.61
CA PHE A 9 18.57 -0.32 6.27
C PHE A 9 19.45 0.67 5.47
N SER A 10 19.71 0.37 4.20
CA SER A 10 20.51 1.23 3.34
C SER A 10 19.76 2.51 2.96
N THR A 11 20.47 3.63 2.93
CA THR A 11 19.93 4.92 2.44
C THR A 11 19.75 4.95 0.92
N LYS A 12 20.37 4.00 0.20
CA LYS A 12 20.29 3.83 -1.26
C LYS A 12 20.27 2.33 -1.60
N PRO A 13 19.16 1.61 -1.36
CA PRO A 13 19.07 0.20 -1.72
C PRO A 13 19.21 0.03 -3.24
N LYS A 14 19.79 -1.10 -3.67
CA LYS A 14 20.01 -1.42 -5.08
C LYS A 14 18.73 -1.93 -5.72
N ARG A 15 18.43 -1.53 -6.96
CA ARG A 15 17.27 -2.01 -7.73
C ARG A 15 17.18 -3.53 -7.79
N GLN A 16 18.31 -4.19 -8.03
CA GLN A 16 18.37 -5.64 -8.16
C GLN A 16 17.96 -6.37 -6.86
N TYR A 17 18.31 -5.81 -5.71
CA TYR A 17 17.87 -6.36 -4.41
C TYR A 17 16.35 -6.21 -4.22
N LEU A 18 15.79 -5.05 -4.61
CA LEU A 18 14.34 -4.84 -4.54
C LEU A 18 13.59 -5.83 -5.44
N LEU A 19 14.02 -5.99 -6.69
CA LEU A 19 13.37 -6.86 -7.67
C LEU A 19 13.54 -8.35 -7.38
N ASN A 20 14.74 -8.79 -7.01
CA ASN A 20 15.03 -10.22 -6.88
C ASN A 20 14.76 -10.76 -5.48
N SER A 21 14.66 -9.90 -4.47
CA SER A 21 14.49 -10.32 -3.08
C SER A 21 13.24 -9.72 -2.45
N LEU A 22 13.12 -8.40 -2.38
CA LEU A 22 12.01 -7.79 -1.62
C LEU A 22 10.65 -7.95 -2.29
N ILE A 23 10.52 -7.73 -3.60
CA ILE A 23 9.25 -7.87 -4.30
C ILE A 23 8.71 -9.31 -4.20
N PRO A 24 9.49 -10.37 -4.52
CA PRO A 24 9.03 -11.74 -4.34
C PRO A 24 8.71 -12.05 -2.88
N ALA A 25 9.53 -11.58 -1.93
CA ALA A 25 9.27 -11.78 -0.51
C ALA A 25 7.97 -11.11 -0.07
N ILE A 26 7.71 -9.86 -0.44
CA ILE A 26 6.45 -9.15 -0.18
C ILE A 26 5.29 -9.94 -0.80
N PHE A 27 5.42 -10.39 -2.04
CA PHE A 27 4.35 -11.13 -2.72
C PHE A 27 4.00 -12.43 -1.99
N VAL A 28 5.01 -13.26 -1.71
CA VAL A 28 4.84 -14.56 -1.06
C VAL A 28 4.38 -14.40 0.39
N ILE A 29 5.00 -13.49 1.15
CA ILE A 29 4.66 -13.28 2.55
C ILE A 29 3.26 -12.70 2.67
N TYR A 30 2.92 -11.65 1.92
CA TYR A 30 1.63 -10.98 2.04
C TYR A 30 0.50 -11.79 1.38
N PHE A 31 0.56 -11.99 0.07
CA PHE A 31 -0.54 -12.63 -0.66
C PHE A 31 -0.57 -14.13 -0.40
N GLY A 32 0.59 -14.78 -0.26
CA GLY A 32 0.66 -16.21 0.08
C GLY A 32 0.10 -16.50 1.47
N SER A 33 0.39 -15.68 2.48
CA SER A 33 -0.20 -15.89 3.82
C SER A 33 -1.71 -15.65 3.82
N LEU A 34 -2.19 -14.64 3.08
CA LEU A 34 -3.63 -14.35 3.01
C LEU A 34 -4.37 -15.44 2.24
N ALA A 35 -3.79 -15.95 1.14
CA ALA A 35 -4.34 -17.08 0.41
C ALA A 35 -4.39 -18.34 1.27
N ALA A 36 -3.33 -18.62 2.05
CA ALA A 36 -3.33 -19.71 3.02
C ALA A 36 -4.40 -19.51 4.09
N ALA A 37 -4.49 -18.33 4.69
CA ALA A 37 -5.51 -18.02 5.70
C ALA A 37 -6.94 -18.23 5.14
N ILE A 38 -7.21 -17.80 3.91
CA ILE A 38 -8.49 -18.04 3.23
C ILE A 38 -8.73 -19.53 3.01
N GLN A 39 -7.74 -20.26 2.47
CA GLN A 39 -7.86 -21.66 2.11
C GLN A 39 -8.12 -22.56 3.32
N PHE A 40 -7.55 -22.23 4.47
CA PHE A 40 -7.71 -22.99 5.71
C PHE A 40 -8.76 -22.42 6.67
N SER A 41 -9.42 -21.31 6.29
CA SER A 41 -10.54 -20.78 7.06
C SER A 41 -11.72 -21.74 6.99
N ARG A 42 -12.45 -21.87 8.11
CA ARG A 42 -13.63 -22.75 8.19
C ARG A 42 -14.86 -22.17 7.50
N GLU A 43 -14.89 -20.85 7.29
CA GLU A 43 -15.99 -20.16 6.63
C GLU A 43 -15.66 -19.82 5.19
N ALA A 44 -16.67 -19.86 4.32
CA ALA A 44 -16.54 -19.34 2.97
C ALA A 44 -16.11 -17.85 3.01
N TYR A 45 -14.97 -17.55 2.39
CA TYR A 45 -14.44 -16.19 2.31
C TYR A 45 -14.85 -15.54 1.00
N ASP A 46 -15.83 -14.63 1.04
CA ASP A 46 -16.18 -13.77 -0.09
C ASP A 46 -15.37 -12.47 -0.01
N TRP A 47 -14.31 -12.36 -0.81
CA TRP A 47 -13.44 -11.17 -0.88
C TRP A 47 -14.16 -9.87 -1.26
N ARG A 48 -15.36 -9.96 -1.84
CA ARG A 48 -16.19 -8.78 -2.16
C ARG A 48 -16.83 -8.17 -0.91
N ARG A 49 -17.00 -8.96 0.16
CA ARG A 49 -17.73 -8.60 1.37
C ARG A 49 -16.84 -8.64 2.62
N LYS A 50 -16.01 -9.67 2.75
CA LYS A 50 -15.05 -9.85 3.84
C LYS A 50 -13.74 -9.14 3.49
N SER A 51 -13.19 -8.46 4.50
CA SER A 51 -11.99 -7.65 4.35
C SER A 51 -10.73 -8.43 4.74
N ILE A 52 -9.55 -7.93 4.40
CA ILE A 52 -8.27 -8.48 4.88
C ILE A 52 -8.23 -8.37 6.41
N SER A 53 -8.71 -7.25 6.95
CA SER A 53 -8.88 -7.05 8.39
C SER A 53 -9.74 -8.14 9.05
N TRP A 54 -10.69 -8.76 8.34
CA TRP A 54 -11.47 -9.88 8.88
C TRP A 54 -10.60 -11.08 9.24
N LEU A 55 -9.62 -11.43 8.38
CA LEU A 55 -8.69 -12.55 8.58
C LEU A 55 -7.69 -12.29 9.72
N LEU A 56 -7.52 -11.03 10.09
CA LEU A 56 -6.57 -10.63 11.13
C LEU A 56 -7.11 -10.90 12.53
N TYR A 57 -8.43 -10.98 12.74
CA TYR A 57 -8.99 -11.09 14.08
C TYR A 57 -9.11 -12.55 14.56
N PRO A 58 -8.67 -12.86 15.80
CA PRO A 58 -8.81 -14.20 16.39
C PRO A 58 -10.26 -14.67 16.52
N HIS A 59 -11.21 -13.74 16.64
CA HIS A 59 -12.63 -14.08 16.71
C HIS A 59 -13.17 -14.65 15.39
N ASN A 60 -12.64 -14.17 14.26
CA ASN A 60 -13.10 -14.52 12.93
C ASN A 60 -12.31 -15.70 12.35
N ASP A 61 -11.00 -15.74 12.61
CA ASP A 61 -10.12 -16.82 12.20
C ASP A 61 -9.18 -17.24 13.36
N PRO A 62 -9.68 -18.05 14.32
CA PRO A 62 -8.91 -18.42 15.49
C PRO A 62 -7.64 -19.23 15.16
N SER A 63 -7.58 -19.88 14.00
CA SER A 63 -6.48 -20.77 13.63
C SER A 63 -5.38 -20.07 12.83
N PHE A 64 -5.71 -19.14 11.93
CA PHE A 64 -4.73 -18.54 11.02
C PHE A 64 -4.53 -17.02 11.17
N HIS A 65 -5.24 -16.36 12.10
CA HIS A 65 -5.09 -14.92 12.31
C HIS A 65 -3.67 -14.46 12.63
N ILE A 66 -2.90 -15.24 13.40
CA ILE A 66 -1.51 -14.91 13.76
C ILE A 66 -0.64 -14.86 12.50
N ILE A 67 -0.82 -15.82 11.59
CA ILE A 67 -0.05 -15.90 10.34
C ILE A 67 -0.38 -14.69 9.46
N ALA A 68 -1.66 -14.36 9.28
CA ALA A 68 -2.08 -13.19 8.53
C ALA A 68 -1.55 -11.88 9.15
N SER A 69 -1.62 -11.75 10.48
CA SER A 69 -1.18 -10.56 11.22
C SER A 69 0.33 -10.35 11.17
N LEU A 70 1.11 -11.41 11.39
CA LEU A 70 2.56 -11.35 11.27
C LEU A 70 2.99 -11.06 9.84
N ALA A 71 2.32 -11.64 8.84
CA ALA A 71 2.60 -11.36 7.44
C ALA A 71 2.35 -9.89 7.06
N VAL A 72 1.25 -9.29 7.54
CA VAL A 72 0.99 -7.85 7.38
C VAL A 72 2.12 -7.03 8.02
N ALA A 73 2.54 -7.38 9.23
CA ALA A 73 3.60 -6.66 9.92
C ALA A 73 4.96 -6.78 9.21
N VAL A 74 5.35 -7.99 8.81
CA VAL A 74 6.58 -8.24 8.06
C VAL A 74 6.54 -7.52 6.71
N THR A 75 5.38 -7.48 6.05
CA THR A 75 5.22 -6.74 4.79
C THR A 75 5.49 -5.25 4.97
N GLY A 76 4.95 -4.62 6.02
CA GLY A 76 5.26 -3.23 6.35
C GLY A 76 6.77 -3.00 6.53
N LEU A 77 7.48 -3.92 7.19
CA LEU A 77 8.94 -3.84 7.33
C LEU A 77 9.66 -3.93 5.98
N LEU A 78 9.26 -4.87 5.12
CA LEU A 78 9.86 -5.06 3.78
C LEU A 78 9.55 -3.91 2.81
N MET A 79 8.51 -3.11 3.07
CA MET A 79 8.18 -1.93 2.29
C MET A 79 9.08 -0.73 2.59
N MET A 80 9.67 -0.62 3.79
CA MET A 80 10.47 0.56 4.19
C MET A 80 11.61 0.93 3.22
N PRO A 81 12.41 -0.01 2.67
CA PRO A 81 13.50 0.32 1.75
C PRO A 81 13.01 1.03 0.48
N PHE A 82 11.77 0.81 0.05
CA PHE A 82 11.22 1.46 -1.15
C PHE A 82 11.06 2.97 -0.97
N ALA A 83 10.74 3.45 0.23
CA ALA A 83 10.68 4.88 0.51
C ALA A 83 12.04 5.55 0.28
N ALA A 84 13.11 4.96 0.81
CA ALA A 84 14.48 5.43 0.59
C ALA A 84 14.90 5.30 -0.88
N TYR A 85 14.56 4.19 -1.54
CA TYR A 85 14.83 3.96 -2.96
C TYR A 85 14.22 5.05 -3.84
N ILE A 86 12.91 5.25 -3.76
CA ILE A 86 12.18 6.20 -4.61
C ILE A 86 12.66 7.61 -4.33
N ARG A 87 12.85 7.97 -3.05
CA ARG A 87 13.41 9.27 -2.65
C ARG A 87 14.74 9.54 -3.34
N ALA A 88 15.68 8.60 -3.26
CA ALA A 88 17.02 8.78 -3.81
C ALA A 88 17.03 8.97 -5.34
N ARG A 89 15.98 8.55 -6.06
CA ARG A 89 15.90 8.65 -7.52
C ARG A 89 15.02 9.82 -8.02
N LEU A 90 14.03 10.28 -7.26
CA LEU A 90 13.16 11.39 -7.69
C LEU A 90 13.57 12.76 -7.12
N ARG A 91 14.51 12.82 -6.18
CA ARG A 91 14.82 14.04 -5.42
C ARG A 91 15.34 15.21 -6.25
N SER A 92 15.98 14.96 -7.39
CA SER A 92 16.69 15.99 -8.17
C SER A 92 15.79 17.09 -8.75
N ALA A 93 14.53 16.80 -9.08
CA ALA A 93 13.64 17.77 -9.73
C ALA A 93 12.65 18.45 -8.77
N PHE A 94 12.18 17.75 -7.73
CA PHE A 94 11.25 18.33 -6.77
C PHE A 94 11.42 17.76 -5.36
N MET A 95 12.38 18.32 -4.65
CA MET A 95 12.85 17.82 -3.36
C MET A 95 11.74 17.76 -2.29
N ILE A 96 10.90 18.78 -2.17
CA ILE A 96 9.88 18.87 -1.10
C ILE A 96 8.87 17.73 -1.21
N PHE A 97 8.24 17.54 -2.38
CA PHE A 97 7.24 16.48 -2.57
C PHE A 97 7.85 15.09 -2.52
N THR A 98 9.09 14.94 -2.99
CA THR A 98 9.80 13.66 -2.92
C THR A 98 10.11 13.27 -1.48
N ASP A 99 10.66 14.20 -0.70
CA ASP A 99 11.07 13.93 0.68
C ASP A 99 9.85 13.71 1.58
N LEU A 100 8.81 14.55 1.45
CA LEU A 100 7.55 14.36 2.18
C LEU A 100 6.82 13.09 1.73
N GLY A 101 6.73 12.84 0.44
CA GLY A 101 6.07 11.64 -0.09
C GLY A 101 6.72 10.35 0.37
N ALA A 102 8.05 10.29 0.37
CA ALA A 102 8.80 9.16 0.89
C ALA A 102 8.66 9.00 2.41
N LEU A 103 8.68 10.10 3.17
CA LEU A 103 8.48 10.08 4.62
C LEU A 103 7.07 9.56 4.97
N ILE A 104 6.05 10.07 4.29
CA ILE A 104 4.66 9.67 4.49
C ILE A 104 4.44 8.21 4.06
N LEU A 105 5.07 7.75 2.97
CA LEU A 105 5.05 6.34 2.56
C LEU A 105 5.71 5.44 3.63
N GLY A 106 6.85 5.85 4.17
CA GLY A 106 7.52 5.15 5.28
C GLY A 106 6.69 5.12 6.56
N LEU A 107 6.00 6.24 6.89
CA LEU A 107 5.05 6.28 7.99
C LEU A 107 3.89 5.31 7.78
N GLY A 108 3.35 5.23 6.56
CA GLY A 108 2.31 4.25 6.22
C GLY A 108 2.77 2.81 6.43
N ALA A 109 4.00 2.49 6.03
CA ALA A 109 4.61 1.19 6.28
C ALA A 109 4.78 0.91 7.79
N LEU A 110 5.21 1.90 8.59
CA LEU A 110 5.30 1.77 10.04
C LEU A 110 3.93 1.54 10.70
N LEU A 111 2.90 2.29 10.30
CA LEU A 111 1.55 2.11 10.79
C LEU A 111 1.00 0.72 10.45
N LEU A 112 1.37 0.17 9.28
CA LEU A 112 1.01 -1.19 8.89
C LEU A 112 1.68 -2.25 9.79
N ILE A 113 2.95 -2.05 10.17
CA ILE A 113 3.65 -2.89 11.16
C ILE A 113 2.86 -2.91 12.48
N LEU A 114 2.56 -1.72 13.00
CA LEU A 114 1.84 -1.58 14.27
C LEU A 114 0.44 -2.17 14.19
N ALA A 115 -0.28 -1.95 13.09
CA ALA A 115 -1.61 -2.52 12.85
C ALA A 115 -1.59 -4.04 12.86
N GLY A 116 -0.59 -4.67 12.24
CA GLY A 116 -0.39 -6.11 12.29
C GLY A 116 -0.13 -6.58 13.72
N LEU A 117 0.90 -6.05 14.37
CA LEU A 117 1.35 -6.50 15.70
C LEU A 117 0.33 -6.28 16.84
N ILE A 118 -0.48 -5.22 16.77
CA ILE A 118 -1.49 -4.97 17.81
C ILE A 118 -2.62 -6.00 17.75
N VAL A 119 -2.90 -6.56 16.57
CA VAL A 119 -3.95 -7.57 16.42
C VAL A 119 -3.48 -8.98 16.79
N SER A 120 -2.18 -9.29 16.66
CA SER A 120 -1.66 -10.61 17.04
C SER A 120 -1.66 -10.89 18.54
N HIS A 121 -2.00 -9.93 19.41
CA HIS A 121 -1.88 -10.12 20.86
C HIS A 121 -2.99 -11.07 21.40
N PRO A 122 -2.63 -12.23 21.98
CA PRO A 122 -3.56 -13.35 22.23
C PRO A 122 -4.38 -13.27 23.53
N TYR A 123 -4.41 -12.14 24.24
CA TYR A 123 -5.13 -12.09 25.52
C TYR A 123 -6.65 -11.96 25.31
N ALA A 124 -7.31 -13.13 25.22
CA ALA A 124 -8.75 -13.36 25.44
C ALA A 124 -9.74 -13.07 24.30
N GLY A 125 -9.38 -13.32 23.05
CA GLY A 125 -10.36 -13.32 21.93
C GLY A 125 -11.02 -11.96 21.65
N LYS A 126 -10.50 -10.89 22.26
CA LYS A 126 -10.89 -9.50 22.05
C LYS A 126 -9.59 -8.71 21.97
N ALA A 127 -9.33 -8.06 20.83
CA ALA A 127 -8.27 -7.07 20.76
C ALA A 127 -8.49 -6.06 21.90
N ARG A 128 -7.49 -5.81 22.75
CA ARG A 128 -7.63 -4.90 23.92
C ARG A 128 -8.14 -3.51 23.51
N PHE A 129 -7.85 -3.10 22.27
CA PHE A 129 -8.32 -1.87 21.64
C PHE A 129 -8.64 -2.13 20.14
N PRO A 130 -9.81 -2.67 19.78
CA PRO A 130 -10.12 -2.96 18.37
C PRO A 130 -10.16 -1.67 17.53
N ARG A 131 -10.58 -0.56 18.15
CA ARG A 131 -10.52 0.79 17.56
C ARG A 131 -9.10 1.24 17.23
N LEU A 132 -8.07 0.74 17.93
CA LEU A 132 -6.68 1.12 17.68
C LEU A 132 -6.14 0.45 16.42
N HIS A 133 -6.36 -0.86 16.23
CA HIS A 133 -6.02 -1.50 14.96
C HIS A 133 -6.71 -0.82 13.78
N GLU A 134 -8.02 -0.57 13.91
CA GLU A 134 -8.78 0.07 12.85
C GLU A 134 -8.25 1.48 12.55
N ALA A 135 -7.93 2.29 13.57
CA ALA A 135 -7.32 3.60 13.39
C ALA A 135 -5.94 3.50 12.71
N LEU A 136 -5.11 2.54 13.11
CA LEU A 136 -3.78 2.32 12.52
C LEU A 136 -3.87 1.81 11.08
N ALA A 137 -4.78 0.89 10.77
CA ALA A 137 -4.98 0.35 9.43
C ALA A 137 -5.51 1.44 8.48
N ARG A 138 -6.49 2.23 8.92
CA ARG A 138 -6.99 3.39 8.16
C ARG A 138 -5.91 4.45 7.99
N GLY A 139 -5.15 4.74 9.05
CA GLY A 139 -4.01 5.64 9.01
C GLY A 139 -2.92 5.17 8.04
N ALA A 140 -2.60 3.87 8.04
CA ALA A 140 -1.67 3.25 7.11
C ALA A 140 -2.16 3.39 5.66
N ALA A 141 -3.42 3.06 5.38
CA ALA A 141 -4.00 3.21 4.05
C ALA A 141 -3.95 4.66 3.56
N PHE A 142 -4.31 5.62 4.43
CA PHE A 142 -4.24 7.05 4.11
C PHE A 142 -2.80 7.50 3.85
N ALA A 143 -1.86 7.16 4.73
CA ALA A 143 -0.45 7.53 4.59
C ALA A 143 0.17 6.89 3.34
N LEU A 144 -0.05 5.60 3.07
CA LEU A 144 0.44 4.96 1.85
C LEU A 144 -0.12 5.64 0.60
N GLY A 145 -1.44 5.88 0.54
CA GLY A 145 -2.08 6.56 -0.59
C GLY A 145 -1.58 7.98 -0.81
N MET A 146 -1.45 8.76 0.27
CA MET A 146 -0.92 10.13 0.21
C MET A 146 0.55 10.16 -0.22
N GLY A 147 1.37 9.26 0.32
CA GLY A 147 2.78 9.11 -0.07
C GLY A 147 2.91 8.78 -1.57
N MET A 148 2.12 7.83 -2.07
CA MET A 148 2.05 7.49 -3.49
C MET A 148 1.64 8.69 -4.35
N LEU A 149 0.63 9.46 -3.92
CA LEU A 149 0.18 10.66 -4.62
C LEU A 149 1.27 11.74 -4.71
N MET A 150 1.94 12.03 -3.60
CA MET A 150 3.02 13.03 -3.57
C MET A 150 4.22 12.62 -4.44
N LEU A 151 4.58 11.33 -4.42
CA LEU A 151 5.62 10.79 -5.28
C LEU A 151 5.23 10.85 -6.76
N TRP A 152 3.96 10.58 -7.08
CA TRP A 152 3.44 10.73 -8.44
C TRP A 152 3.47 12.17 -8.94
N LEU A 153 3.07 13.14 -8.11
CA LEU A 153 3.20 14.57 -8.43
C LEU A 153 4.68 14.95 -8.65
N SER A 154 5.59 14.41 -7.84
CA SER A 154 7.04 14.60 -8.05
C SER A 154 7.51 14.01 -9.37
N ALA A 155 7.08 12.80 -9.74
CA ALA A 155 7.42 12.17 -11.02
C ALA A 155 6.87 12.98 -12.22
N ILE A 156 5.66 13.54 -12.12
CA ILE A 156 5.08 14.40 -13.17
C ILE A 156 5.97 15.62 -13.39
N LYS A 157 6.34 16.29 -12.29
CA LYS A 157 7.21 17.48 -12.40
C LYS A 157 8.59 17.13 -12.93
N THR A 158 9.16 16.01 -12.51
CA THR A 158 10.42 15.48 -13.03
C THR A 158 10.34 15.24 -14.54
N TRP A 159 9.20 14.75 -15.03
CA TRP A 159 8.98 14.49 -16.46
C TRP A 159 8.98 15.79 -17.28
N PHE A 160 8.27 16.82 -16.81
CA PHE A 160 8.27 18.12 -17.47
C PHE A 160 9.64 18.81 -17.47
N ALA A 161 10.50 18.51 -16.50
CA ALA A 161 11.83 19.09 -16.38
C ALA A 161 12.95 18.30 -17.11
N SER A 162 12.68 17.07 -17.57
CA SER A 162 13.73 16.18 -18.09
C SER A 162 13.98 16.35 -19.59
N SER A 163 15.25 16.45 -19.99
CA SER A 163 15.67 16.37 -21.40
C SER A 163 15.60 14.93 -21.92
N THR A 164 15.37 14.78 -23.23
CA THR A 164 14.83 13.63 -23.97
C THR A 164 15.40 12.22 -23.68
N LYS A 165 16.61 12.09 -23.10
CA LYS A 165 17.29 10.79 -22.90
C LYS A 165 16.85 10.03 -21.63
N GLY A 166 16.41 10.71 -20.58
CA GLY A 166 15.85 10.09 -19.36
C GLY A 166 14.36 9.73 -19.44
N ALA A 167 13.72 10.13 -20.54
CA ALA A 167 12.28 10.17 -20.69
C ALA A 167 11.61 8.77 -20.62
N LEU A 168 12.09 7.77 -21.35
CA LEU A 168 11.30 6.54 -21.53
C LEU A 168 10.97 5.80 -20.21
N HIS A 169 11.93 5.73 -19.28
CA HIS A 169 11.75 5.11 -17.97
C HIS A 169 10.72 5.85 -17.13
N LEU A 170 10.83 7.17 -17.09
CA LEU A 170 9.92 8.03 -16.34
C LEU A 170 8.51 8.04 -16.95
N ARG A 171 8.40 7.98 -18.28
CA ARG A 171 7.11 7.83 -18.99
C ARG A 171 6.41 6.53 -18.59
N ARG A 172 7.13 5.39 -18.59
CA ARG A 172 6.58 4.09 -18.19
C ARG A 172 6.15 4.10 -16.72
N LEU A 173 6.96 4.69 -15.85
CA LEU A 173 6.63 4.87 -14.44
C LEU A 173 5.35 5.70 -14.27
N LEU A 174 5.25 6.84 -14.98
CA LEU A 174 4.08 7.71 -14.93
C LEU A 174 2.82 7.06 -15.46
N ILE A 175 2.90 6.28 -16.54
CA ILE A 175 1.77 5.50 -17.03
C ILE A 175 1.33 4.50 -15.96
N ALA A 176 2.27 3.71 -15.41
CA ALA A 176 1.96 2.72 -14.39
C ALA A 176 1.33 3.36 -13.15
N TRP A 177 1.91 4.44 -12.61
CA TRP A 177 1.39 5.12 -11.43
C TRP A 177 0.05 5.83 -11.69
N SER A 178 -0.13 6.43 -12.87
CA SER A 178 -1.41 7.06 -13.24
C SER A 178 -2.54 6.04 -13.32
N LEU A 179 -2.28 4.85 -13.88
CA LEU A 179 -3.26 3.76 -13.94
C LEU A 179 -3.69 3.26 -12.55
N LEU A 180 -2.84 3.42 -11.54
CA LEU A 180 -3.16 3.07 -10.16
C LEU A 180 -3.88 4.21 -9.42
N LEU A 181 -3.36 5.44 -9.53
CA LEU A 181 -3.80 6.57 -8.71
C LEU A 181 -5.04 7.28 -9.26
N ILE A 182 -5.18 7.44 -10.58
CA ILE A 182 -6.34 8.15 -11.14
C ILE A 182 -7.65 7.44 -10.77
N PRO A 183 -7.80 6.11 -10.96
CA PRO A 183 -9.02 5.43 -10.53
C PRO A 183 -9.25 5.55 -9.02
N ALA A 184 -8.19 5.47 -8.20
CA ALA A 184 -8.29 5.62 -6.75
C ALA A 184 -8.78 7.02 -6.34
N ILE A 185 -8.27 8.08 -6.98
CA ILE A 185 -8.70 9.48 -6.76
C ILE A 185 -10.15 9.66 -7.19
N VAL A 186 -10.53 9.18 -8.38
CA VAL A 186 -11.92 9.27 -8.88
C VAL A 186 -12.88 8.62 -7.90
N VAL A 187 -12.57 7.41 -7.42
CA VAL A 187 -13.39 6.70 -6.44
C VAL A 187 -13.44 7.45 -5.11
N ALA A 188 -12.30 7.93 -4.61
CA ALA A 188 -12.26 8.70 -3.36
C ALA A 188 -13.10 9.98 -3.45
N ALA A 189 -13.03 10.68 -4.59
CA ALA A 189 -13.84 11.86 -4.87
C ALA A 189 -15.34 11.51 -4.94
N LEU A 190 -15.72 10.45 -5.66
CA LEU A 190 -17.10 9.96 -5.71
C LEU A 190 -17.62 9.58 -4.30
N ARG A 191 -16.76 8.98 -3.46
CA ARG A 191 -17.10 8.64 -2.07
C ARG A 191 -17.32 9.87 -1.21
N LEU A 192 -16.47 10.89 -1.36
CA LEU A 192 -16.62 12.15 -0.64
C LEU A 192 -17.88 12.91 -1.10
N LEU A 193 -18.11 12.99 -2.41
CA LEU A 193 -19.31 13.60 -2.98
C LEU A 193 -20.57 12.91 -2.48
N ALA A 194 -20.61 11.59 -2.48
CA ALA A 194 -21.71 10.82 -1.91
C ALA A 194 -21.89 11.10 -0.41
N TYR A 195 -20.82 11.12 0.38
CA TYR A 195 -20.93 11.44 1.81
C TYR A 195 -21.55 12.82 2.05
N VAL A 196 -21.11 13.84 1.29
CA VAL A 196 -21.67 15.20 1.35
C VAL A 196 -23.12 15.22 0.85
N ALA A 197 -23.43 14.44 -0.19
CA ALA A 197 -24.75 14.38 -0.82
C ALA A 197 -25.77 13.47 -0.09
N ARG A 198 -25.42 12.80 1.01
CA ARG A 198 -26.33 11.94 1.80
C ARG A 198 -27.60 12.67 2.29
N GLY A 199 -27.58 14.00 2.34
CA GLY A 199 -28.77 14.82 2.63
C GLY A 199 -29.68 15.11 1.42
N SER A 200 -29.32 14.66 0.21
CA SER A 200 -30.03 14.93 -1.04
C SER A 200 -30.73 13.68 -1.58
N SER A 201 -32.02 13.78 -1.92
CA SER A 201 -32.88 12.67 -2.35
C SER A 201 -32.71 12.25 -3.82
N SER A 202 -31.57 12.53 -4.45
CA SER A 202 -31.38 12.25 -5.88
C SER A 202 -31.22 10.75 -6.19
N GLY A 203 -31.93 10.22 -7.19
CA GLY A 203 -31.87 8.79 -7.57
C GLY A 203 -30.48 8.32 -8.02
N LEU A 204 -29.64 9.24 -8.49
CA LEU A 204 -28.24 9.01 -8.87
C LEU A 204 -27.40 8.60 -7.64
N PHE A 205 -27.72 9.14 -6.46
CA PHE A 205 -27.06 8.80 -5.20
C PHE A 205 -27.34 7.36 -4.75
N ARG A 206 -28.59 6.90 -4.83
CA ARG A 206 -28.97 5.50 -4.53
C ARG A 206 -28.31 4.50 -5.48
N ALA A 207 -28.18 4.86 -6.77
CA ALA A 207 -27.51 4.03 -7.77
C ALA A 207 -25.99 3.93 -7.54
N ILE A 208 -25.40 4.99 -7.01
CA ILE A 208 -23.99 5.00 -6.59
C ILE A 208 -23.83 4.11 -5.36
N GLU A 209 -24.61 4.29 -4.29
CA GLU A 209 -24.46 3.64 -2.96
C GLU A 209 -24.59 2.10 -2.98
N ASN A 210 -25.37 1.51 -3.88
CA ASN A 210 -25.73 0.09 -3.84
C ASN A 210 -24.76 -0.87 -4.57
N ARG A 211 -23.58 -0.40 -5.00
CA ARG A 211 -22.61 -1.24 -5.75
C ARG A 211 -21.47 -1.78 -4.88
N SER A 212 -20.85 -2.88 -5.31
CA SER A 212 -19.68 -3.52 -4.65
C SER A 212 -18.53 -2.55 -4.34
N LEU A 213 -18.45 -1.42 -5.04
CA LEU A 213 -17.56 -0.29 -4.81
C LEU A 213 -17.73 0.38 -3.43
N TRP A 214 -18.68 -0.04 -2.60
CA TRP A 214 -18.90 0.51 -1.25
C TRP A 214 -18.39 -0.39 -0.12
N HIS A 215 -18.10 -1.67 -0.40
CA HIS A 215 -17.63 -2.58 0.62
C HIS A 215 -16.17 -2.33 0.97
N LEU A 216 -15.89 -2.20 2.27
CA LEU A 216 -14.53 -2.01 2.78
C LEU A 216 -13.59 -3.14 2.34
N GLY A 217 -14.07 -4.39 2.36
CA GLY A 217 -13.25 -5.54 1.98
C GLY A 217 -12.73 -5.49 0.55
N PHE A 218 -13.59 -5.10 -0.40
CA PHE A 218 -13.17 -4.88 -1.79
C PHE A 218 -12.01 -3.89 -1.89
N TRP A 219 -12.06 -2.77 -1.15
CA TRP A 219 -11.02 -1.74 -1.21
C TRP A 219 -9.75 -2.08 -0.46
N GLU A 220 -9.80 -2.91 0.58
CA GLU A 220 -8.58 -3.44 1.21
C GLU A 220 -7.81 -4.29 0.20
N TRP A 221 -8.48 -5.17 -0.55
CA TRP A 221 -7.85 -5.99 -1.58
C TRP A 221 -7.29 -5.17 -2.75
N ILE A 222 -8.11 -4.29 -3.33
CA ILE A 222 -7.69 -3.43 -4.44
C ILE A 222 -6.59 -2.47 -4.00
N GLY A 223 -6.69 -1.89 -2.81
CA GLY A 223 -5.69 -1.00 -2.23
C GLY A 223 -4.35 -1.71 -2.03
N SER A 224 -4.34 -2.90 -1.44
CA SER A 224 -3.11 -3.69 -1.27
C SER A 224 -2.48 -4.09 -2.60
N GLY A 225 -3.28 -4.48 -3.59
CA GLY A 225 -2.81 -4.72 -4.96
C GLY A 225 -2.19 -3.47 -5.58
N ALA A 226 -2.82 -2.31 -5.43
CA ALA A 226 -2.31 -1.04 -5.94
C ALA A 226 -0.98 -0.63 -5.28
N VAL A 227 -0.84 -0.80 -3.97
CA VAL A 227 0.43 -0.57 -3.26
C VAL A 227 1.51 -1.51 -3.78
N PHE A 228 1.22 -2.81 -3.90
CA PHE A 228 2.19 -3.77 -4.43
C PHE A 228 2.65 -3.40 -5.86
N LEU A 229 1.70 -3.10 -6.75
CA LEU A 229 1.99 -2.69 -8.13
C LEU A 229 2.76 -1.37 -8.20
N PHE A 230 2.50 -0.44 -7.28
CA PHE A 230 3.27 0.78 -7.16
C PHE A 230 4.73 0.50 -6.79
N LEU A 231 4.99 -0.39 -5.82
CA LEU A 231 6.35 -0.78 -5.43
C LEU A 231 7.06 -1.55 -6.55
N LEU A 232 6.37 -2.48 -7.20
CA LEU A 232 6.87 -3.25 -8.32
C LEU A 232 7.27 -2.33 -9.49
N SER A 233 6.36 -1.45 -9.92
CA SER A 233 6.63 -0.50 -11.01
C SER A 233 7.74 0.48 -10.65
N SER A 234 7.84 0.89 -9.37
CA SER A 234 8.96 1.70 -8.88
C SER A 234 10.30 1.00 -9.11
N ALA A 235 10.42 -0.26 -8.70
CA ALA A 235 11.64 -1.04 -8.86
C ALA A 235 11.92 -1.40 -10.34
N LEU A 236 10.89 -1.63 -11.15
CA LEU A 236 11.06 -1.96 -12.57
C LEU A 236 11.56 -0.77 -13.38
N PHE A 237 10.99 0.42 -13.16
CA PHE A 237 11.19 1.56 -14.05
C PHE A 237 12.11 2.66 -13.51
N LEU A 238 12.33 2.80 -12.20
CA LEU A 238 13.36 3.72 -11.70
C LEU A 238 14.75 3.10 -11.88
N PRO A 239 15.70 3.76 -12.55
CA PRO A 239 17.05 3.25 -12.73
C PRO A 239 17.93 3.44 -11.48
N ASP A 240 19.02 2.67 -11.37
CA ASP A 240 19.99 2.82 -10.26
C ASP A 240 20.83 4.10 -10.35
N ARG A 241 20.96 4.67 -11.56
CA ARG A 241 21.54 5.98 -11.84
C ARG A 241 20.62 6.68 -12.85
N LEU A 242 20.13 7.88 -12.52
CA LEU A 242 19.58 8.74 -13.55
C LEU A 242 20.74 9.13 -14.48
N PRO A 243 20.59 9.05 -15.82
CA PRO A 243 21.60 9.59 -16.70
C PRO A 243 21.77 11.08 -16.40
N GLU A 244 23.01 11.49 -16.09
CA GLU A 244 23.41 12.89 -16.00
C GLU A 244 23.28 13.57 -17.37
#